data_AF-A0A7K4HHK2-F1
#
_entry.id   AF-A0A7K4HHK2-F1
#
_cell.length_a   1.000
_cell.length_b   1.000
_cell.length_c   1.000
_cell.angle_alpha   90.00
_cell.angle_beta   90.00
_cell.angle_gamma   90.00
#
_symmetry.space_group_name_H-M   'P 1'
#
loop_
_entity.id
_entity.type
_entity.pdbx_description
1 polymer ?
#
loop_
_entity_poly.entity_id
_entity_poly.type
_entity_poly.pdbx_seq_one_letter_code
_entity_poly.pdbx_strand_id
1 'polypeptide(L)' 'MSGAGPSGSHCAKILVEAGFKVALIEKNTRWRKPCGGAVHSSVVNLYPQLKNLNSQKVIGVVMHSAAWYYYAITI' A
#
# COMPACT_ATOMS: atom_id res chain seq x y z
N MET A 1 -6.90 -9.29 -11.84
CA MET A 1 -6.87 -8.81 -10.43
C MET A 1 -8.15 -8.01 -10.18
N SER A 2 -8.88 -8.32 -9.11
CA SER A 2 -10.11 -7.58 -8.71
C SER A 2 -9.76 -6.63 -7.57
N GLY A 3 -9.66 -5.32 -7.89
CA GLY A 3 -9.23 -4.27 -6.98
C GLY A 3 -7.85 -3.70 -7.32
N ALA A 4 -7.77 -2.38 -7.52
CA ALA A 4 -6.56 -1.64 -7.90
C ALA A 4 -5.87 -0.93 -6.71
N GLY A 5 -6.10 -1.41 -5.48
CA GLY A 5 -5.39 -0.95 -4.29
C GLY A 5 -3.89 -1.32 -4.31
N PRO A 6 -3.12 -0.94 -3.26
CA PRO A 6 -1.65 -1.11 -3.24
C PRO A 6 -1.19 -2.56 -3.42
N SER A 7 -1.94 -3.54 -2.89
CA SER A 7 -1.62 -4.96 -3.07
C SER A 7 -1.95 -5.45 -4.49
N GLY A 8 -3.11 -5.08 -5.04
CA GLY A 8 -3.56 -5.51 -6.36
C GLY A 8 -2.74 -4.91 -7.50
N SER A 9 -2.38 -3.63 -7.40
CA SER A 9 -1.51 -2.96 -8.37
C SER A 9 -0.08 -3.50 -8.32
N HIS A 10 0.44 -3.81 -7.14
CA HIS A 10 1.76 -4.43 -7.02
C HIS A 10 1.80 -5.85 -7.59
N CYS A 11 0.79 -6.67 -7.31
CA CYS A 11 0.70 -8.01 -7.87
C CYS A 11 0.54 -7.97 -9.40
N ALA A 12 -0.26 -7.04 -9.94
CA ALA A 12 -0.37 -6.83 -11.38
C ALA A 12 0.99 -6.46 -12.00
N LYS A 13 1.77 -5.59 -11.34
CA LYS A 13 3.13 -5.24 -11.78
C LYS A 13 4.02 -6.49 -11.87
N ILE A 14 4.09 -7.31 -10.81
CA ILE A 14 4.91 -8.52 -10.77
C ILE A 14 4.53 -9.49 -11.90
N LEU A 15 3.23 -9.68 -12.13
CA LEU A 15 2.74 -10.58 -13.18
C LEU A 15 3.07 -10.08 -14.59
N VAL A 16 3.01 -8.76 -14.82
CA VAL A 16 3.45 -8.16 -16.09
C VAL A 16 4.96 -8.30 -16.28
N GLU A 17 5.77 -8.07 -15.23
CA GLU A 17 7.23 -8.26 -15.25
C GLU A 17 7.61 -9.72 -15.53
N ALA A 18 6.77 -10.68 -15.13
CA ALA A 18 6.91 -12.10 -15.46
C ALA A 18 6.40 -12.48 -16.87
N GLY A 19 5.96 -11.52 -17.68
CA GLY A 19 5.56 -11.74 -19.07
C GLY A 19 4.08 -12.11 -19.29
N PHE A 20 3.24 -12.04 -18.27
CA PHE A 20 1.81 -12.37 -18.39
C PHE A 20 1.00 -11.17 -18.88
N LYS A 21 -0.06 -11.44 -19.66
CA LYS A 21 -1.10 -10.45 -19.95
C LYS A 21 -2.03 -10.34 -18.74
N VAL A 22 -2.03 -9.17 -18.11
CA VAL A 22 -2.78 -8.93 -16.87
C VAL A 22 -3.86 -7.89 -17.09
N ALA A 23 -5.08 -8.21 -16.66
CA ALA A 23 -6.17 -7.24 -16.52
C ALA A 23 -6.32 -6.85 -15.04
N LEU A 24 -6.28 -5.53 -14.77
CA LEU A 24 -6.58 -4.94 -13.48
C LEU A 24 -7.95 -4.25 -13.56
N ILE A 25 -8.91 -4.75 -12.80
CA ILE A 25 -10.30 -4.28 -12.84
C ILE A 25 -10.62 -3.62 -11.50
N GLU A 26 -11.06 -2.37 -11.54
CA GLU A 26 -11.47 -1.58 -10.38
C GLU A 26 -12.86 -1.00 -10.64
N LYS A 27 -13.76 -1.13 -9.66
CA LYS A 27 -15.14 -0.64 -9.76
C LYS A 27 -15.20 0.88 -9.70
N ASN A 28 -14.35 1.50 -8.87
CA ASN A 28 -14.35 2.94 -8.67
C ASN A 28 -12.92 3.51 -8.73
N THR A 29 -12.60 4.12 -9.86
CA THR A 29 -11.27 4.73 -10.12
C THR A 29 -10.98 5.97 -9.28
N ARG A 30 -12.02 6.61 -8.74
CA ARG A 30 -11.88 7.82 -7.89
C ARG A 30 -11.81 7.47 -6.40
N TRP A 31 -12.17 6.25 -6.02
CA TRP A 31 -12.17 5.83 -4.62
C TRP A 31 -10.73 5.62 -4.14
N ARG A 32 -10.26 6.50 -3.26
CA ARG A 32 -9.04 6.27 -2.50
C ARG A 32 -9.41 5.64 -1.17
N LYS A 33 -9.16 4.34 -1.04
CA LYS A 33 -9.27 3.66 0.26
C LYS A 33 -8.39 4.41 1.26
N PRO A 34 -8.91 4.80 2.44
CA PRO A 34 -8.07 5.37 3.49
C PRO A 34 -7.07 4.27 3.90
N CYS A 35 -5.83 4.42 3.45
CA CYS A 35 -4.72 3.58 3.88
C CYS A 35 -4.13 4.18 5.15
N GLY A 36 -3.53 3.34 6.00
CA GLY A 36 -2.91 3.78 7.26
C GLY A 36 -1.72 4.72 7.11
N GLY A 37 -1.41 5.20 5.89
CA GLY A 37 -0.39 6.21 5.59
C GLY A 37 1.07 5.77 5.79
N ALA A 38 1.31 4.75 6.61
CA ALA A 38 2.64 4.24 6.90
C ALA A 38 3.03 3.10 5.97
N VAL A 39 4.31 3.11 5.58
CA VAL A 39 4.98 2.00 4.89
C VAL A 39 6.26 1.68 5.65
N HIS A 40 6.59 0.40 5.75
CA HIS A 40 7.84 -0.02 6.38
C HIS A 40 9.05 0.45 5.57
N SER A 41 10.18 0.69 6.24
CA SER A 41 11.42 1.20 5.63
C SER A 41 11.93 0.33 4.46
N SER A 42 11.72 -0.99 4.52
CA SER A 42 12.08 -1.90 3.43
C SER A 42 11.33 -1.63 2.12
N VAL A 43 10.10 -1.12 2.19
CA VAL A 43 9.26 -0.82 1.01
C VAL A 43 9.84 0.38 0.23
N VAL A 44 10.53 1.29 0.90
CA VAL A 44 11.21 2.44 0.27
C VAL A 44 12.32 1.98 -0.69
N ASN A 45 12.96 0.84 -0.42
CA ASN A 45 13.96 0.27 -1.33
C ASN A 45 13.32 -0.37 -2.57
N LEU A 46 12.09 -0.89 -2.43
CA LEU A 46 11.35 -1.51 -3.53
C LEU A 46 10.83 -0.48 -4.55
N TYR A 47 10.69 0.76 -4.10
CA TYR A 47 10.06 1.85 -4.84
C TYR A 47 10.88 3.14 -4.66
N PRO A 48 11.97 3.32 -5.43
CA PRO A 48 12.91 4.42 -5.25
C PRO A 48 12.27 5.80 -5.36
N GLN A 49 11.13 5.93 -6.03
CA GLN A 49 10.35 7.17 -6.08
C GLN A 49 9.90 7.67 -4.69
N LEU A 50 9.77 6.79 -3.68
CA LEU A 50 9.42 7.18 -2.31
C LEU A 50 10.56 7.90 -1.60
N LYS A 51 11.83 7.72 -2.03
CA LYS A 51 12.99 8.38 -1.42
C LYS A 51 13.00 9.90 -1.63
N ASN A 52 12.35 10.37 -2.70
CA ASN A 52 12.26 11.79 -3.04
C ASN A 52 11.08 12.48 -2.35
N LEU A 53 10.22 11.76 -1.64
CA LEU A 53 9.19 12.36 -0.80
C LEU A 53 9.80 12.78 0.53
N ASN A 54 9.36 13.92 1.06
CA ASN A 54 9.69 14.37 2.41
C ASN A 54 8.96 13.49 3.44
N SER A 55 9.41 12.23 3.57
CA SER A 55 8.79 11.23 4.42
C SER A 55 9.19 11.47 5.87
N GLN A 56 8.21 11.65 6.75
CA GLN A 56 8.48 11.63 8.19
C GLN A 56 8.68 10.20 8.67
N LYS A 57 9.72 9.97 9.47
CA LYS A 57 9.90 8.68 10.14
C LYS A 57 8.92 8.58 11.30
N VAL A 58 7.96 7.67 11.17
CA VAL A 58 6.97 7.37 12.20
C VAL A 58 7.44 6.11 12.94
N ILE A 59 7.62 6.21 14.26
CA ILE A 59 8.16 5.14 15.12
C ILE A 59 7.01 4.26 15.68
N GLY A 60 5.77 4.74 15.61
CA GLY A 60 4.59 3.98 16.01
C GLY A 60 3.33 4.52 15.37
N VAL A 61 2.43 3.63 14.98
CA VAL A 61 1.12 3.97 14.42
C VAL A 61 0.06 3.38 15.34
N VAL A 62 -0.88 4.22 15.77
CA VAL A 62 -2.07 3.76 16.48
C VAL A 62 -3.14 3.48 15.44
N MET A 63 -3.51 2.21 15.28
CA MET A 63 -4.60 1.82 14.39
C MET A 63 -5.90 1.69 15.18
N HIS A 64 -6.92 2.43 14.76
CA HIS A 64 -8.28 2.30 15.29
C HIS A 64 -9.09 1.41 14.37
N SER A 65 -9.55 0.27 14.89
CA SER A 65 -10.54 -0.57 14.20
C SER A 65 -11.96 -0.12 14.58
N ALA A 66 -12.89 -0.24 13.63
CA ALA A 66 -14.31 0.09 13.86
C ALA A 66 -14.98 -0.77 14.95
N ALA A 67 -14.35 -1.90 15.29
CA ALA A 67 -14.61 -2.65 16.52
C ALA A 67 -13.54 -2.26 17.55
N TRP A 68 -13.93 -1.55 18.61
CA TRP A 68 -13.18 -0.95 19.73
C TRP A 68 -11.99 -1.72 20.34
N TYR A 69 -11.02 -2.13 19.53
CA TYR A 69 -9.78 -2.77 19.95
C TYR A 69 -8.61 -1.86 19.57
N TYR A 70 -7.86 -1.42 20.57
CA TYR A 70 -6.67 -0.62 20.41
C TYR A 70 -5.49 -1.54 20.11
N TYR A 71 -4.96 -1.47 18.89
CA TYR A 71 -3.70 -2.11 18.55
C TYR A 71 -2.65 -1.02 18.32
N ALA A 72 -1.75 -0.88 19.30
CA ALA A 72 -0.53 -0.09 19.14
C ALA A 72 0.52 -1.00 18.51
N ILE A 73 0.94 -0.67 17.29
CA ILE A 73 2.02 -1.36 16.59
C ILE A 73 3.20 -0.39 16.51
N THR A 74 4.26 -0.71 17.24
CA THR A 74 5.58 -0.06 17.12
C THR A 74 6.27 -0.68 15.91
N ILE A 75 6.74 0.14 14.98
CA ILE A 75 7.31 -0.27 13.68
C ILE A 75 8.84 -0.27 13.77
#